data_AF-A0A1H4CLC0-F1
#
_entry.id   AF-A0A1H4CLC0-F1
#
_cell.length_a   1.000
_cell.length_b   1.000
_cell.length_c   1.000
_cell.angle_alpha   90.00
_cell.angle_beta   90.00
_cell.angle_gamma   90.00
#
_symmetry.space_group_name_H-M   'P 1'
#
loop_
_entity.id
_entity.type
_entity.pdbx_description
1 polymer ?
#
loop_
_entity_poly.entity_id
_entity_poly.type
_entity_poly.pdbx_seq_one_letter_code
_entity_poly.pdbx_strand_id
1 'polypeptide(L)'
;MKWLVVLGVCLGLLSGVSAMTVEEFEAFKQEGLDKPVIRYADIEPLLQQHRQNPLFEFTELGHSLLGTPIYQIKMGRGDTKVLAWTQMHGDEPTATAAIFDLLKYIAAEEQASWRGSWMEQITLYIIPMVNPDGAEVNTRVNAQGIDINRDALALQSPEGRILMEAAKRIEPHYGFNLHDQNRFHAAGDAKNPATISLLAPAFNEARDINESRKRAMQLIAYVKPLIDREIPNHLGRYDDTFSVRSFGDTFSSFGISTVLVEAGGHRNDDNRQVPRRLNFLMYVKWLDGIASGSYRTADVADHDAIPFNQRGMKDVLIHNVTFTLNEQPALLDLAFDLDWEASRRARIDDIGDLSIFGAYHSFDAEGLHFKAGRAYRLTELLTLEQAQYIELLRGGYTHFIGDEELLRNNSRLPVLVNPTRRLPREALVRQQSATFLLRNEDGVQYAVVNGQVIELDRGRVMYRYGS
;
A
#
# COMPACT_ATOMS: atom_id res chain seq x y z
N MET A 1 -58.99 -43.24 6.38
CA MET A 1 -58.84 -42.00 5.58
C MET A 1 -58.07 -40.98 6.42
N LYS A 2 -56.76 -40.87 6.23
CA LYS A 2 -55.93 -39.80 6.79
C LYS A 2 -55.04 -39.29 5.67
N TRP A 3 -55.13 -37.98 5.44
CA TRP A 3 -54.45 -37.24 4.39
C TRP A 3 -52.94 -37.14 4.67
N LEU A 4 -52.13 -37.39 3.65
CA LEU A 4 -50.70 -37.06 3.64
C LEU A 4 -50.57 -35.68 2.97
N VAL A 5 -50.11 -34.69 3.72
CA VAL A 5 -49.70 -33.38 3.17
C VAL A 5 -48.20 -33.45 2.94
N VAL A 6 -47.79 -33.34 1.69
CA VAL A 6 -46.38 -33.17 1.30
C VAL A 6 -46.08 -31.68 1.38
N LEU A 7 -45.27 -31.26 2.35
CA LEU A 7 -44.68 -29.92 2.37
C LEU A 7 -43.41 -29.96 1.50
N GLY A 8 -43.48 -29.34 0.33
CA GLY A 8 -42.28 -28.98 -0.44
C GLY A 8 -41.59 -27.79 0.24
N VAL A 9 -40.33 -27.98 0.62
CA VAL A 9 -39.47 -26.89 1.07
C VAL A 9 -38.82 -26.28 -0.17
N CYS A 10 -39.33 -25.14 -0.62
CA CYS A 10 -38.59 -24.24 -1.50
C CYS A 10 -37.46 -23.59 -0.70
N LEU A 11 -36.22 -24.08 -0.87
CA LEU A 11 -35.04 -23.30 -0.48
C LEU A 11 -34.86 -22.18 -1.51
N GLY A 12 -35.12 -20.95 -1.10
CA GLY A 12 -34.72 -19.76 -1.83
C GLY A 12 -33.20 -19.65 -1.86
N LEU A 13 -32.64 -19.51 -3.07
CA LEU A 13 -31.26 -19.12 -3.33
C LEU A 13 -31.06 -17.68 -2.84
N LEU A 14 -30.49 -17.50 -1.65
CA LEU A 14 -29.85 -16.24 -1.28
C LEU A 14 -28.44 -16.26 -1.88
N SER A 15 -28.31 -15.75 -3.11
CA SER A 15 -27.03 -15.49 -3.75
C SER A 15 -26.39 -14.24 -3.14
N GLY A 16 -25.85 -14.39 -1.93
CA GLY A 16 -24.83 -13.50 -1.39
C GLY A 16 -23.49 -14.21 -1.55
N VAL A 17 -22.50 -13.53 -2.11
CA VAL A 17 -21.10 -13.97 -1.98
C VAL A 17 -20.83 -14.04 -0.48
N SER A 18 -20.72 -15.27 0.05
CA SER A 18 -20.21 -15.48 1.40
C SER A 18 -18.92 -14.67 1.55
N ALA A 19 -18.73 -14.03 2.70
CA ALA A 19 -17.46 -13.36 2.98
C ALA A 19 -16.33 -14.36 2.80
N MET A 20 -15.50 -14.19 1.76
CA MET A 20 -14.33 -15.03 1.55
C MET A 20 -13.39 -14.84 2.74
N THR A 21 -13.10 -15.93 3.43
CA THR A 21 -12.17 -15.96 4.56
C THR A 21 -10.74 -15.72 4.11
N VAL A 22 -9.85 -15.38 5.05
CA VAL A 22 -8.41 -15.24 4.74
C VAL A 22 -7.85 -16.57 4.25
N GLU A 23 -8.28 -17.68 4.85
CA GLU A 23 -7.87 -19.03 4.46
C GLU A 23 -8.30 -19.39 3.03
N GLU A 24 -9.51 -19.01 2.62
CA GLU A 24 -9.98 -19.19 1.24
C GLU A 24 -9.19 -18.33 0.26
N PHE A 25 -8.84 -17.09 0.64
CA PHE A 25 -7.99 -16.23 -0.20
C PHE A 25 -6.59 -16.84 -0.41
N GLU A 26 -5.97 -17.42 0.61
CA GLU A 26 -4.63 -18.01 0.48
C GLU A 26 -4.57 -19.14 -0.57
N ALA A 27 -5.68 -19.85 -0.82
CA ALA A 27 -5.74 -20.82 -1.92
C ALA A 27 -5.57 -20.17 -3.31
N PHE A 28 -6.02 -18.93 -3.47
CA PHE A 28 -5.98 -18.16 -4.72
C PHE A 28 -4.86 -17.14 -4.78
N LYS A 29 -4.13 -16.91 -3.67
CA LYS A 29 -2.95 -16.06 -3.66
C LYS A 29 -1.91 -16.60 -4.64
N GLN A 30 -1.43 -15.73 -5.53
CA GLN A 30 -0.36 -16.04 -6.48
C GLN A 30 0.99 -15.98 -5.76
N GLU A 31 1.70 -17.10 -5.80
CA GLU A 31 3.04 -17.22 -5.23
C GLU A 31 4.05 -16.37 -6.01
N GLY A 32 5.13 -15.98 -5.32
CA GLY A 32 6.23 -15.23 -5.91
C GLY A 32 6.01 -13.72 -6.03
N LEU A 33 4.83 -13.20 -5.65
CA LEU A 33 4.48 -11.77 -5.72
C LEU A 33 4.38 -11.06 -4.36
N ASP A 34 4.76 -11.74 -3.26
CA ASP A 34 4.91 -11.12 -1.93
C ASP A 34 6.32 -10.52 -1.79
N LYS A 35 6.50 -9.34 -2.38
CA LYS A 35 7.80 -8.63 -2.43
C LYS A 35 7.59 -7.14 -2.70
N PRO A 36 8.57 -6.29 -2.35
CA PRO A 36 8.41 -4.83 -2.43
C PRO A 36 8.43 -4.27 -3.87
N VAL A 37 8.95 -5.04 -4.83
CA VAL A 37 9.04 -4.64 -6.25
C VAL A 37 8.59 -5.81 -7.12
N ILE A 38 7.70 -5.55 -8.07
CA ILE A 38 7.27 -6.52 -9.09
C ILE A 38 7.67 -5.98 -10.47
N ARG A 39 8.56 -6.71 -11.15
CA ARG A 39 9.06 -6.38 -12.49
C ARG A 39 8.33 -7.18 -13.55
N TYR A 40 8.52 -6.80 -14.82
CA TYR A 40 8.01 -7.59 -15.93
C TYR A 40 8.51 -9.05 -15.87
N ALA A 41 9.78 -9.27 -15.54
CA ALA A 41 10.36 -10.61 -15.38
C ALA A 41 9.69 -11.47 -14.29
N ASP A 42 9.05 -10.84 -13.30
CA ASP A 42 8.32 -11.55 -12.25
C ASP A 42 6.94 -12.02 -12.72
N ILE A 43 6.33 -11.30 -13.67
CA ILE A 43 4.98 -11.60 -14.16
C ILE A 43 4.98 -12.36 -15.49
N GLU A 44 6.05 -12.28 -16.28
CA GLU A 44 6.13 -12.94 -17.59
C GLU A 44 5.87 -14.45 -17.52
N PRO A 45 6.46 -15.23 -16.58
CA PRO A 45 6.14 -16.65 -16.45
C PRO A 45 4.66 -16.90 -16.16
N LEU A 46 4.04 -16.03 -15.36
CA LEU A 46 2.62 -16.11 -14.99
C LEU A 46 1.73 -15.78 -16.19
N LEU A 47 2.09 -14.78 -17.00
CA LEU A 47 1.41 -14.47 -18.26
C LEU A 47 1.45 -15.68 -19.20
N GLN A 48 2.61 -16.35 -19.35
CA GLN A 48 2.74 -17.55 -20.19
C GLN A 48 1.91 -18.71 -19.65
N GLN A 49 1.88 -18.91 -18.33
CA GLN A 49 1.04 -19.92 -17.69
C GLN A 49 -0.45 -19.66 -17.97
N HIS A 50 -0.93 -18.45 -17.72
CA HIS A 50 -2.34 -18.11 -17.94
C HIS A 50 -2.74 -18.12 -19.42
N ARG A 51 -1.80 -17.86 -20.34
CA ARG A 51 -2.04 -17.94 -21.81
C ARG A 51 -2.43 -19.36 -22.26
N GLN A 52 -2.11 -20.39 -21.49
CA GLN A 52 -2.52 -21.77 -21.78
C GLN A 52 -3.99 -22.04 -21.40
N ASN A 53 -4.62 -21.17 -20.63
CA ASN A 53 -6.01 -21.32 -20.21
C ASN A 53 -6.95 -20.66 -21.24
N PRO A 54 -7.89 -21.41 -21.85
CA PRO A 54 -8.78 -20.88 -22.89
C PRO A 54 -9.79 -19.83 -22.39
N LEU A 55 -9.91 -19.60 -21.08
CA LEU A 55 -10.70 -18.51 -20.52
C LEU A 55 -10.11 -17.12 -20.81
N PHE A 56 -8.81 -17.05 -21.13
CA PHE A 56 -8.08 -15.80 -21.25
C PHE A 56 -7.54 -15.62 -22.67
N GLU A 57 -7.96 -14.54 -23.32
CA GLU A 57 -7.44 -14.09 -24.60
C GLU A 57 -6.37 -13.03 -24.37
N PHE A 58 -5.14 -13.29 -24.82
CA PHE A 58 -4.02 -12.37 -24.68
C PHE A 58 -3.80 -11.59 -25.98
N THR A 59 -3.59 -10.28 -25.87
CA THR A 59 -3.22 -9.42 -26.99
C THR A 59 -2.02 -8.58 -26.59
N GLU A 60 -0.95 -8.60 -27.39
CA GLU A 60 0.13 -7.63 -27.24
C GLU A 60 -0.35 -6.29 -27.81
N LEU A 61 -0.36 -5.25 -26.98
CA LEU A 61 -0.82 -3.92 -27.38
C LEU A 61 0.29 -3.09 -28.03
N GLY A 62 1.54 -3.41 -27.72
CA GLY A 62 2.72 -2.67 -28.13
C GLY A 62 3.87 -2.90 -27.15
N HIS A 63 4.84 -1.99 -27.17
CA HIS A 63 6.03 -2.06 -26.32
C HIS A 63 6.24 -0.74 -25.57
N SER A 64 6.84 -0.83 -24.38
CA SER A 64 7.38 0.32 -23.66
C SER A 64 8.51 1.00 -24.43
N LEU A 65 9.02 2.11 -23.92
CA LEU A 65 10.12 2.83 -24.54
C LEU A 65 11.37 1.96 -24.74
N LEU A 66 11.73 1.11 -23.77
CA LEU A 66 12.88 0.21 -23.84
C LEU A 66 12.59 -1.12 -24.56
N GLY A 67 11.38 -1.29 -25.10
CA GLY A 67 11.02 -2.45 -25.90
C GLY A 67 10.49 -3.64 -25.09
N THR A 68 10.02 -3.44 -23.85
CA THR A 68 9.33 -4.48 -23.08
C THR A 68 7.85 -4.56 -23.51
N PRO A 69 7.31 -5.74 -23.83
CA PRO A 69 5.94 -5.85 -24.34
C PRO A 69 4.89 -5.52 -23.26
N ILE A 70 3.81 -4.87 -23.69
CA ILE A 70 2.64 -4.54 -22.86
C ILE A 70 1.45 -5.38 -23.35
N TYR A 71 0.91 -6.21 -22.46
CA TYR A 71 -0.18 -7.12 -22.79
C TYR A 71 -1.53 -6.65 -22.25
N GLN A 72 -2.58 -7.01 -22.99
CA GLN A 72 -3.96 -6.99 -22.56
C GLN A 72 -4.45 -8.42 -22.38
N ILE A 73 -5.18 -8.67 -21.30
CA ILE A 73 -5.89 -9.91 -21.03
C ILE A 73 -7.39 -9.63 -21.15
N LYS A 74 -8.08 -10.40 -21.98
CA LYS A 74 -9.53 -10.31 -22.20
C LYS A 74 -10.20 -11.60 -21.77
N MET A 75 -11.38 -11.49 -21.16
CA MET A 75 -12.22 -12.62 -20.78
C MET A 75 -13.70 -12.22 -20.68
N GLY A 76 -14.60 -13.20 -20.80
CA GLY A 76 -16.04 -12.94 -20.91
C GLY A 76 -16.44 -12.48 -22.31
N ARG A 77 -17.75 -12.33 -22.51
CA ARG A 77 -18.36 -12.04 -23.82
C ARG A 77 -19.60 -11.15 -23.76
N GLY A 78 -19.88 -10.55 -22.61
CA GLY A 78 -21.04 -9.69 -22.45
C GLY A 78 -20.81 -8.25 -22.91
N ASP A 79 -21.91 -7.55 -23.17
CA ASP A 79 -21.89 -6.18 -23.70
C ASP A 79 -21.34 -5.15 -22.71
N THR A 80 -21.35 -5.46 -21.40
CA THR A 80 -20.79 -4.59 -20.38
C THR A 80 -19.27 -4.68 -20.34
N LYS A 81 -18.60 -3.77 -21.03
CA LYS A 81 -17.13 -3.69 -21.05
C LYS A 81 -16.56 -3.05 -19.78
N VAL A 82 -15.57 -3.71 -19.17
CA VAL A 82 -14.81 -3.23 -18.00
C VAL A 82 -13.32 -3.20 -18.36
N LEU A 83 -12.64 -2.08 -18.08
CA LEU A 83 -11.18 -1.94 -18.25
C LEU A 83 -10.50 -1.71 -16.91
N ALA A 84 -9.49 -2.51 -16.60
CA ALA A 84 -8.62 -2.33 -15.44
C ALA A 84 -7.17 -2.20 -15.90
N TRP A 85 -6.39 -1.33 -15.26
CA TRP A 85 -4.95 -1.21 -15.51
C TRP A 85 -4.18 -0.97 -14.22
N THR A 86 -2.99 -1.54 -14.13
CA THR A 86 -2.11 -1.45 -12.96
C THR A 86 -0.74 -0.89 -13.34
N GLN A 87 -0.02 -0.42 -12.32
CA GLN A 87 1.43 -0.16 -12.39
C GLN A 87 1.83 0.72 -13.59
N MET A 88 1.04 1.80 -13.80
CA MET A 88 1.43 2.90 -14.67
C MET A 88 2.53 3.75 -14.04
N HIS A 89 2.63 3.72 -12.71
CA HIS A 89 3.84 4.05 -11.98
C HIS A 89 4.53 2.73 -11.63
N GLY A 90 5.83 2.64 -11.90
CA GLY A 90 6.56 1.38 -11.80
C GLY A 90 6.78 0.89 -10.36
N ASP A 91 6.75 1.80 -9.40
CA ASP A 91 6.92 1.60 -7.95
C ASP A 91 5.61 1.26 -7.21
N GLU A 92 4.54 0.95 -7.94
CA GLU A 92 3.21 0.65 -7.39
C GLU A 92 2.74 -0.79 -7.73
N PRO A 93 3.35 -1.84 -7.15
CA PRO A 93 3.15 -3.23 -7.56
C PRO A 93 1.89 -3.91 -7.01
N THR A 94 1.22 -3.33 -5.99
CA THR A 94 0.22 -4.04 -5.18
C THR A 94 -0.93 -4.57 -6.00
N ALA A 95 -1.48 -3.73 -6.89
CA ALA A 95 -2.62 -4.12 -7.70
C ALA A 95 -2.25 -5.13 -8.79
N THR A 96 -1.03 -5.09 -9.33
CA THR A 96 -0.53 -6.12 -10.26
C THR A 96 -0.57 -7.50 -9.61
N ALA A 97 -0.12 -7.60 -8.36
CA ALA A 97 -0.20 -8.85 -7.60
C ALA A 97 -1.65 -9.32 -7.38
N ALA A 98 -2.55 -8.40 -7.02
CA ALA A 98 -3.97 -8.69 -6.82
C ALA A 98 -4.68 -9.16 -8.11
N ILE A 99 -4.27 -8.64 -9.27
CA ILE A 99 -4.77 -9.08 -10.57
C ILE A 99 -4.40 -10.55 -10.83
N PHE A 100 -3.18 -10.99 -10.48
CA PHE A 100 -2.83 -12.40 -10.63
C PHE A 100 -3.58 -13.31 -9.64
N ASP A 101 -3.89 -12.83 -8.44
CA ASP A 101 -4.80 -13.53 -7.52
C ASP A 101 -6.19 -13.70 -8.17
N LEU A 102 -6.69 -12.63 -8.80
CA LEU A 102 -7.96 -12.64 -9.53
C LEU A 102 -7.94 -13.61 -10.72
N LEU A 103 -6.87 -13.64 -11.51
CA LEU A 103 -6.74 -14.58 -12.62
C LEU A 103 -6.73 -16.04 -12.15
N LYS A 104 -6.04 -16.34 -11.04
CA LYS A 104 -6.02 -17.67 -10.42
C LYS A 104 -7.40 -18.06 -9.89
N TYR A 105 -8.09 -17.14 -9.22
CA TYR A 105 -9.47 -17.34 -8.76
C TYR A 105 -10.44 -17.59 -9.91
N ILE A 106 -10.39 -16.76 -10.97
CA ILE A 106 -11.19 -16.95 -12.17
C ILE A 106 -10.86 -18.29 -12.81
N ALA A 107 -9.59 -18.71 -12.90
CA ALA A 107 -9.23 -19.98 -13.54
C ALA A 107 -9.70 -21.23 -12.78
N ALA A 108 -9.95 -21.15 -11.48
CA ALA A 108 -10.20 -22.29 -10.61
C ALA A 108 -11.53 -23.01 -10.91
N GLU A 109 -11.55 -24.34 -10.93
CA GLU A 109 -12.73 -25.12 -11.35
C GLU A 109 -13.94 -24.87 -10.43
N GLU A 110 -13.69 -24.79 -9.12
CA GLU A 110 -14.68 -24.49 -8.09
C GLU A 110 -15.38 -23.13 -8.29
N GLN A 111 -14.76 -22.23 -9.04
CA GLN A 111 -15.33 -20.91 -9.36
C GLN A 111 -16.17 -20.89 -10.64
N ALA A 112 -16.44 -22.04 -11.27
CA ALA A 112 -17.21 -22.11 -12.51
C ALA A 112 -18.61 -21.49 -12.40
N SER A 113 -19.30 -21.70 -11.27
CA SER A 113 -20.63 -21.12 -11.05
C SER A 113 -20.58 -19.60 -10.89
N TRP A 114 -19.64 -19.10 -10.08
CA TRP A 114 -19.43 -17.66 -9.91
C TRP A 114 -19.03 -16.99 -11.22
N ARG A 115 -18.04 -17.54 -11.95
CA ARG A 115 -17.67 -17.10 -13.30
C ARG A 115 -18.85 -17.02 -14.25
N GLY A 116 -19.67 -18.08 -14.28
CA GLY A 116 -20.85 -18.16 -15.15
C GLY A 116 -21.89 -17.09 -14.85
N SER A 117 -21.94 -16.55 -13.63
CA SER A 117 -22.88 -15.49 -13.25
C SER A 117 -22.59 -14.13 -13.90
N TRP A 118 -21.34 -13.88 -14.33
CA TRP A 118 -20.93 -12.58 -14.89
C TRP A 118 -20.36 -12.65 -16.31
N MET A 119 -19.76 -13.77 -16.75
CA MET A 119 -19.05 -13.84 -18.04
C MET A 119 -19.92 -13.62 -19.28
N GLU A 120 -21.25 -13.84 -19.18
CA GLU A 120 -22.20 -13.48 -20.25
C GLU A 120 -22.63 -12.02 -20.23
N GLN A 121 -22.43 -11.33 -19.11
CA GLN A 121 -22.87 -9.93 -18.91
C GLN A 121 -21.72 -8.96 -19.10
N ILE A 122 -20.50 -9.38 -18.76
CA ILE A 122 -19.30 -8.55 -18.74
C ILE A 122 -18.27 -9.10 -19.74
N THR A 123 -17.61 -8.18 -20.46
CA THR A 123 -16.30 -8.44 -21.08
C THR A 123 -15.25 -7.65 -20.29
N LEU A 124 -14.36 -8.37 -19.61
CA LEU A 124 -13.33 -7.82 -18.76
C LEU A 124 -12.01 -7.72 -19.53
N TYR A 125 -11.40 -6.54 -19.48
CA TYR A 125 -10.12 -6.22 -20.08
C TYR A 125 -9.14 -5.75 -19.00
N ILE A 126 -7.96 -6.34 -18.94
CA ILE A 126 -6.94 -6.05 -17.93
C ILE A 126 -5.61 -5.76 -18.62
N ILE A 127 -4.95 -4.66 -18.26
CA ILE A 127 -3.56 -4.36 -18.63
C ILE A 127 -2.73 -4.44 -17.33
N PRO A 128 -2.07 -5.58 -17.05
CA PRO A 128 -1.47 -5.88 -15.75
C PRO A 128 -0.14 -5.17 -15.48
N MET A 129 0.41 -4.44 -16.45
CA MET A 129 1.60 -3.60 -16.25
C MET A 129 1.68 -2.59 -17.39
N VAL A 130 1.36 -1.33 -17.10
CA VAL A 130 1.44 -0.25 -18.10
C VAL A 130 2.87 0.26 -18.27
N ASN A 131 3.66 0.34 -17.20
CA ASN A 131 5.00 0.91 -17.20
C ASN A 131 6.07 -0.13 -16.78
N PRO A 132 6.38 -1.12 -17.63
CA PRO A 132 7.38 -2.14 -17.29
C PRO A 132 8.79 -1.55 -17.12
N ASP A 133 9.13 -0.47 -17.82
CA ASP A 133 10.43 0.19 -17.72
C ASP A 133 10.63 0.87 -16.36
N GLY A 134 9.60 1.56 -15.87
CA GLY A 134 9.60 2.13 -14.52
C GLY A 134 9.64 1.04 -13.45
N ALA A 135 8.94 -0.09 -13.68
CA ALA A 135 8.91 -1.23 -12.77
C ALA A 135 10.29 -1.86 -12.58
N GLU A 136 11.07 -1.97 -13.67
CA GLU A 136 12.41 -2.56 -13.66
C GLU A 136 13.34 -1.86 -12.64
N VAL A 137 13.26 -0.52 -12.58
CA VAL A 137 14.08 0.31 -11.69
C VAL A 137 13.32 0.89 -10.49
N ASN A 138 12.13 0.36 -10.18
CA ASN A 138 11.27 0.77 -9.07
C ASN A 138 11.08 2.30 -8.98
N THR A 139 10.57 2.90 -10.05
CA THR A 139 10.35 4.34 -10.11
C THR A 139 8.95 4.68 -10.63
N ARG A 140 8.43 5.81 -10.15
CA ARG A 140 7.14 6.36 -10.54
C ARG A 140 7.02 6.66 -12.04
N VAL A 141 8.10 7.09 -12.65
CA VAL A 141 8.14 7.59 -14.03
C VAL A 141 8.52 6.49 -15.04
N ASN A 142 8.29 6.69 -16.33
CA ASN A 142 8.81 5.76 -17.35
C ASN A 142 10.32 6.00 -17.59
N ALA A 143 10.93 5.24 -18.51
CA ALA A 143 12.35 5.38 -18.85
C ALA A 143 12.77 6.78 -19.39
N GLN A 144 11.81 7.61 -19.81
CA GLN A 144 12.02 9.00 -20.23
C GLN A 144 11.93 10.01 -19.08
N GLY A 145 11.62 9.58 -17.85
CA GLY A 145 11.36 10.47 -16.73
C GLY A 145 9.96 11.11 -16.75
N ILE A 146 9.05 10.61 -17.60
CA ILE A 146 7.68 11.11 -17.70
C ILE A 146 6.79 10.37 -16.70
N ASP A 147 6.08 11.11 -15.85
CA ASP A 147 4.94 10.56 -15.11
C ASP A 147 3.80 10.36 -16.11
N ILE A 148 3.51 9.09 -16.46
CA ILE A 148 2.48 8.74 -17.44
C ILE A 148 1.11 9.30 -17.00
N ASN A 149 0.83 9.33 -15.70
CA ASN A 149 -0.40 9.89 -15.14
C ASN A 149 -0.40 11.44 -15.05
N ARG A 150 0.56 12.08 -15.69
CA ARG A 150 0.60 13.53 -15.94
C ARG A 150 0.77 13.85 -17.42
N ASP A 151 0.62 12.85 -18.29
CA ASP A 151 0.85 12.92 -19.73
C ASP A 151 -0.39 12.53 -20.56
N ALA A 152 -1.57 12.38 -19.96
CA ALA A 152 -2.79 11.93 -20.69
C ALA A 152 -3.26 12.92 -21.78
N LEU A 153 -2.89 14.20 -21.66
CA LEU A 153 -3.23 15.24 -22.64
C LEU A 153 -2.26 15.26 -23.83
N ALA A 154 -0.96 15.16 -23.58
CA ALA A 154 0.08 15.30 -24.60
C ALA A 154 0.50 13.96 -25.22
N LEU A 155 0.31 12.85 -24.48
CA LEU A 155 0.58 11.47 -24.90
C LEU A 155 1.98 11.30 -25.51
N GLN A 156 2.99 11.84 -24.83
CA GLN A 156 4.38 11.75 -25.24
C GLN A 156 4.98 10.37 -24.99
N SER A 157 4.58 9.74 -23.88
CA SER A 157 5.00 8.39 -23.49
C SER A 157 4.38 7.33 -24.43
N PRO A 158 5.17 6.35 -24.93
CA PRO A 158 4.62 5.22 -25.70
C PRO A 158 3.62 4.41 -24.86
N GLU A 159 3.88 4.24 -23.56
CA GLU A 159 3.00 3.54 -22.62
C GLU A 159 1.64 4.25 -22.49
N GLY A 160 1.65 5.58 -22.35
CA GLY A 160 0.44 6.38 -22.28
C GLY A 160 -0.38 6.33 -23.58
N ARG A 161 0.27 6.34 -24.74
CA ARG A 161 -0.41 6.14 -26.04
C ARG A 161 -1.09 4.78 -26.12
N ILE A 162 -0.40 3.71 -25.72
CA ILE A 162 -0.94 2.35 -25.70
C ILE A 162 -2.20 2.26 -24.83
N LEU A 163 -2.17 2.82 -23.61
CA LEU A 163 -3.32 2.83 -22.71
C LEU A 163 -4.49 3.64 -23.27
N MET A 164 -4.21 4.82 -23.83
CA MET A 164 -5.23 5.68 -24.45
C MET A 164 -5.90 5.00 -25.66
N GLU A 165 -5.13 4.38 -26.54
CA GLU A 165 -5.64 3.65 -27.70
C GLU A 165 -6.46 2.42 -27.29
N ALA A 166 -6.03 1.70 -26.26
CA ALA A 166 -6.80 0.60 -25.70
C ALA A 166 -8.17 1.09 -25.20
N ALA A 167 -8.22 2.16 -24.40
CA ALA A 167 -9.48 2.72 -23.91
C ALA A 167 -10.40 3.20 -25.05
N LYS A 168 -9.85 3.90 -26.05
CA LYS A 168 -10.61 4.35 -27.23
C LYS A 168 -11.14 3.21 -28.09
N ARG A 169 -10.39 2.11 -28.21
CA ARG A 169 -10.82 0.91 -28.95
C ARG A 169 -11.90 0.15 -28.20
N ILE A 170 -11.75 0.03 -26.88
CA ILE A 170 -12.65 -0.76 -26.04
C ILE A 170 -13.96 -0.02 -25.81
N GLU A 171 -13.90 1.29 -25.55
CA GLU A 171 -15.03 2.11 -25.06
C GLU A 171 -15.68 1.47 -23.82
N PRO A 172 -14.93 1.36 -22.70
CA PRO A 172 -15.43 0.67 -21.51
C PRO A 172 -16.54 1.45 -20.81
N HIS A 173 -17.50 0.74 -20.21
CA HIS A 173 -18.52 1.36 -19.36
C HIS A 173 -17.97 1.70 -17.95
N TYR A 174 -17.00 0.90 -17.50
CA TYR A 174 -16.35 1.01 -16.20
C TYR A 174 -14.83 0.94 -16.35
N GLY A 175 -14.13 1.79 -15.62
CA GLY A 175 -12.67 1.87 -15.58
C GLY A 175 -12.17 1.68 -14.16
N PHE A 176 -11.12 0.90 -13.96
CA PHE A 176 -10.46 0.77 -12.68
C PHE A 176 -9.00 1.18 -12.79
N ASN A 177 -8.69 2.33 -12.20
CA ASN A 177 -7.36 2.90 -12.14
C ASN A 177 -6.67 2.47 -10.85
N LEU A 178 -5.64 1.62 -10.95
CA LEU A 178 -5.09 0.94 -9.78
C LEU A 178 -3.68 1.41 -9.47
N HIS A 179 -3.52 1.97 -8.28
CA HIS A 179 -2.33 2.65 -7.79
C HIS A 179 -1.96 2.21 -6.38
N ASP A 180 -0.74 2.58 -5.96
CA ASP A 180 -0.33 2.60 -4.56
C ASP A 180 -0.18 4.05 -4.10
N GLN A 181 -0.47 4.30 -2.82
CA GLN A 181 -0.20 5.58 -2.18
C GLN A 181 0.89 5.46 -1.12
N ASN A 182 1.40 6.63 -0.74
CA ASN A 182 2.39 6.72 0.32
C ASN A 182 1.82 6.20 1.66
N ARG A 183 2.61 5.39 2.37
CA ARG A 183 2.25 4.81 3.67
C ARG A 183 1.99 5.87 4.76
N PHE A 184 2.43 7.11 4.56
CA PHE A 184 2.23 8.20 5.52
C PHE A 184 0.82 8.82 5.49
N HIS A 185 -0.08 8.31 4.65
CA HIS A 185 -1.49 8.71 4.66
C HIS A 185 -2.29 8.00 5.76
N ALA A 186 -3.13 8.77 6.46
CA ALA A 186 -4.10 8.32 7.44
C ALA A 186 -5.52 8.44 6.87
N ALA A 187 -6.45 7.60 7.33
CA ALA A 187 -7.85 7.64 6.94
C ALA A 187 -8.62 8.65 7.81
N GLY A 188 -8.96 9.82 7.27
CA GLY A 188 -9.57 10.89 8.05
C GLY A 188 -8.65 11.41 9.16
N ASP A 189 -9.25 11.84 10.26
CA ASP A 189 -8.57 12.21 11.51
C ASP A 189 -8.14 10.98 12.35
N ALA A 190 -8.41 9.77 11.87
CA ALA A 190 -8.02 8.56 12.57
C ALA A 190 -6.49 8.39 12.55
N LYS A 191 -5.94 7.85 13.65
CA LYS A 191 -4.51 7.46 13.78
C LYS A 191 -4.16 6.17 13.02
N ASN A 192 -5.01 5.78 12.08
CA ASN A 192 -4.89 4.54 11.32
C ASN A 192 -4.43 4.86 9.90
N PRO A 193 -3.52 4.05 9.34
CA PRO A 193 -3.10 4.24 7.97
C PRO A 193 -4.28 4.07 7.02
N ALA A 194 -4.35 4.91 6.00
CA ALA A 194 -5.29 4.73 4.88
C ALA A 194 -4.82 3.54 4.04
N THR A 195 -5.22 2.33 4.42
CA THR A 195 -4.81 1.09 3.74
C THR A 195 -5.43 0.99 2.35
N ILE A 196 -6.67 1.45 2.18
CA ILE A 196 -7.29 1.65 0.87
C ILE A 196 -7.83 3.07 0.82
N SER A 197 -7.54 3.81 -0.26
CA SER A 197 -8.31 5.01 -0.60
C SER A 197 -9.00 4.86 -1.94
N LEU A 198 -10.23 5.36 -2.04
CA LEU A 198 -11.03 5.28 -3.26
C LEU A 198 -11.37 6.68 -3.78
N LEU A 199 -11.51 6.80 -5.10
CA LEU A 199 -11.95 8.04 -5.75
C LEU A 199 -12.81 7.74 -6.97
N ALA A 200 -13.91 8.48 -7.09
CA ALA A 200 -14.64 8.65 -8.35
C ALA A 200 -14.12 9.94 -9.03
N PRO A 201 -13.19 9.85 -9.99
CA PRO A 201 -12.48 11.01 -10.51
C PRO A 201 -13.42 12.04 -11.11
N ALA A 202 -13.07 13.32 -10.98
CA ALA A 202 -13.80 14.40 -11.61
C ALA A 202 -13.64 14.31 -13.13
N PHE A 203 -14.67 14.73 -13.88
CA PHE A 203 -14.60 14.82 -15.34
C PHE A 203 -14.43 16.26 -15.85
N ASN A 204 -14.50 17.24 -14.94
CA ASN A 204 -14.33 18.66 -15.22
C ASN A 204 -13.85 19.42 -13.98
N GLU A 205 -13.40 20.67 -14.17
CA GLU A 205 -12.90 21.54 -13.08
C GLU A 205 -13.96 21.84 -12.00
N ALA A 206 -15.24 21.92 -12.39
CA ALA A 206 -16.35 22.17 -11.48
C ALA A 206 -16.65 20.97 -10.55
N ARG A 207 -16.08 19.79 -10.84
CA ARG A 207 -16.33 18.54 -10.12
C ARG A 207 -17.82 18.19 -10.11
N ASP A 208 -18.49 18.37 -11.24
CA ASP A 208 -19.89 18.01 -11.39
C ASP A 208 -20.10 16.49 -11.20
N ILE A 209 -21.35 16.11 -10.91
CA ILE A 209 -21.77 14.71 -10.83
C ILE A 209 -22.72 14.42 -11.99
N ASN A 210 -22.21 13.78 -13.04
CA ASN A 210 -23.00 13.23 -14.13
C ASN A 210 -23.32 11.75 -13.86
N GLU A 211 -24.04 11.09 -14.77
CA GLU A 211 -24.44 9.69 -14.59
C GLU A 211 -23.25 8.71 -14.53
N SER A 212 -22.14 8.97 -15.24
CA SER A 212 -20.97 8.08 -15.17
C SER A 212 -20.23 8.21 -13.85
N ARG A 213 -20.00 9.44 -13.38
CA ARG A 213 -19.38 9.68 -12.08
C ARG A 213 -20.27 9.21 -10.94
N LYS A 214 -21.58 9.40 -11.03
CA LYS A 214 -22.55 8.86 -10.06
C LYS A 214 -22.42 7.34 -9.94
N ARG A 215 -22.35 6.60 -11.06
CA ARG A 215 -22.13 5.14 -11.03
C ARG A 215 -20.81 4.77 -10.35
N ALA A 216 -19.73 5.51 -10.61
CA ALA A 216 -18.46 5.29 -9.92
C ALA A 216 -18.57 5.52 -8.41
N MET A 217 -19.25 6.59 -7.97
CA MET A 217 -19.52 6.84 -6.56
C MET A 217 -20.34 5.70 -5.94
N GLN A 218 -21.36 5.19 -6.65
CA GLN A 218 -22.14 4.04 -6.19
C GLN A 218 -21.30 2.75 -6.10
N LEU A 219 -20.37 2.51 -7.02
CA LEU A 219 -19.45 1.37 -6.94
C LEU A 219 -18.56 1.44 -5.70
N ILE A 220 -18.07 2.63 -5.35
CA ILE A 220 -17.30 2.86 -4.12
C ILE A 220 -18.18 2.62 -2.89
N ALA A 221 -19.37 3.22 -2.85
CA ALA A 221 -20.31 3.05 -1.75
C ALA A 221 -20.74 1.58 -1.58
N TYR A 222 -20.86 0.84 -2.69
CA TYR A 222 -21.22 -0.58 -2.70
C TYR A 222 -20.15 -1.48 -2.05
N VAL A 223 -18.86 -1.17 -2.20
CA VAL A 223 -17.77 -1.94 -1.56
C VAL A 223 -17.43 -1.47 -0.15
N LYS A 224 -17.86 -0.28 0.26
CA LYS A 224 -17.59 0.27 1.59
C LYS A 224 -17.92 -0.72 2.73
N PRO A 225 -19.09 -1.40 2.79
CA PRO A 225 -19.37 -2.35 3.87
C PRO A 225 -18.42 -3.57 3.92
N LEU A 226 -17.88 -3.98 2.76
CA LEU A 226 -16.85 -5.01 2.71
C LEU A 226 -15.57 -4.48 3.36
N ILE A 227 -15.11 -3.30 2.97
CA ILE A 227 -13.87 -2.72 3.47
C ILE A 227 -13.96 -2.41 4.97
N ASP A 228 -15.06 -1.82 5.43
CA ASP A 228 -15.26 -1.51 6.86
C ASP A 228 -15.24 -2.75 7.74
N ARG A 229 -15.69 -3.89 7.21
CA ARG A 229 -15.61 -5.19 7.90
C ARG A 229 -14.19 -5.73 7.95
N GLU A 230 -13.47 -5.66 6.83
CA GLU A 230 -12.12 -6.25 6.71
C GLU A 230 -11.02 -5.41 7.39
N ILE A 231 -11.12 -4.09 7.28
CA ILE A 231 -10.14 -3.11 7.79
C ILE A 231 -10.85 -1.88 8.39
N PRO A 232 -11.55 -2.02 9.53
CA PRO A 232 -12.34 -0.94 10.12
C PRO A 232 -11.48 0.32 10.38
N ASN A 233 -11.96 1.48 9.91
CA ASN A 233 -11.29 2.78 10.03
C ASN A 233 -9.97 2.93 9.24
N HIS A 234 -9.78 2.15 8.17
CA HIS A 234 -8.63 2.25 7.26
C HIS A 234 -9.02 2.62 5.81
N LEU A 235 -10.29 2.93 5.57
CA LEU A 235 -10.80 3.39 4.28
C LEU A 235 -10.78 4.93 4.21
N GLY A 236 -10.09 5.46 3.21
CA GLY A 236 -10.09 6.88 2.88
C GLY A 236 -10.74 7.20 1.53
N ARG A 237 -11.04 8.47 1.31
CA ARG A 237 -11.38 9.04 0.00
C ARG A 237 -10.18 9.85 -0.49
N TYR A 238 -9.76 9.64 -1.73
CA TYR A 238 -8.67 10.42 -2.31
C TYR A 238 -9.16 11.80 -2.76
N ASP A 239 -8.27 12.80 -2.80
CA ASP A 239 -8.60 14.15 -3.27
C ASP A 239 -9.07 14.12 -4.74
N ASP A 240 -10.18 14.80 -5.01
CA ASP A 240 -10.86 14.79 -6.32
C ASP A 240 -10.53 16.04 -7.16
N THR A 241 -9.40 16.69 -6.90
CA THR A 241 -8.96 17.84 -7.70
C THR A 241 -8.73 17.42 -9.15
N PHE A 242 -9.52 18.01 -10.03
CA PHE A 242 -9.48 17.72 -11.46
C PHE A 242 -8.11 18.02 -12.09
N SER A 243 -7.63 17.08 -12.89
CA SER A 243 -6.44 17.20 -13.71
C SER A 243 -6.70 16.56 -15.07
N VAL A 244 -6.90 17.38 -16.10
CA VAL A 244 -7.00 16.94 -17.51
C VAL A 244 -5.78 16.15 -18.01
N ARG A 245 -4.69 16.15 -17.24
CA ARG A 245 -3.44 15.43 -17.54
C ARG A 245 -3.39 14.01 -16.95
N SER A 246 -4.33 13.63 -16.09
CA SER A 246 -4.38 12.28 -15.49
C SER A 246 -5.29 11.37 -16.32
N PHE A 247 -4.98 10.07 -16.33
CA PHE A 247 -5.75 9.09 -17.09
C PHE A 247 -7.14 8.86 -16.46
N GLY A 248 -7.24 8.84 -15.14
CA GLY A 248 -8.51 8.65 -14.43
C GLY A 248 -9.55 9.72 -14.77
N ASP A 249 -9.16 10.99 -14.74
CA ASP A 249 -10.04 12.13 -15.05
C ASP A 249 -10.34 12.20 -16.55
N THR A 250 -9.32 11.96 -17.39
CA THR A 250 -9.49 11.92 -18.85
C THR A 250 -10.49 10.84 -19.25
N PHE A 251 -10.39 9.64 -18.69
CA PHE A 251 -11.34 8.56 -18.96
C PHE A 251 -12.72 8.85 -18.37
N SER A 252 -12.81 9.49 -17.22
CA SER A 252 -14.08 9.98 -16.68
C SER A 252 -14.74 11.01 -17.60
N SER A 253 -13.96 11.87 -18.27
CA SER A 253 -14.45 12.81 -19.29
C SER A 253 -14.96 12.13 -20.57
N PHE A 254 -14.55 10.89 -20.85
CA PHE A 254 -15.12 10.07 -21.92
C PHE A 254 -16.44 9.39 -21.53
N GLY A 255 -16.97 9.67 -20.32
CA GLY A 255 -18.18 9.04 -19.82
C GLY A 255 -17.97 7.65 -19.19
N ILE A 256 -16.71 7.27 -18.96
CA ILE A 256 -16.36 6.01 -18.30
C ILE A 256 -16.64 6.17 -16.79
N SER A 257 -17.28 5.17 -16.19
CA SER A 257 -17.52 5.14 -14.75
C SER A 257 -16.23 4.68 -14.06
N THR A 258 -15.28 5.60 -13.89
CA THR A 258 -13.93 5.29 -13.41
C THR A 258 -13.88 5.28 -11.88
N VAL A 259 -13.26 4.25 -11.30
CA VAL A 259 -12.91 4.19 -9.88
C VAL A 259 -11.40 4.08 -9.78
N LEU A 260 -10.80 4.98 -9.01
CA LEU A 260 -9.39 4.92 -8.63
C LEU A 260 -9.27 4.19 -7.28
N VAL A 261 -8.30 3.29 -7.20
CA VAL A 261 -7.92 2.56 -5.98
C VAL A 261 -6.47 2.88 -5.63
N GLU A 262 -6.24 3.37 -4.42
CA GLU A 262 -4.92 3.58 -3.85
C GLU A 262 -4.65 2.57 -2.73
N ALA A 263 -3.67 1.68 -2.96
CA ALA A 263 -3.16 0.79 -1.92
C ALA A 263 -2.14 1.53 -1.04
N GLY A 264 -2.50 1.83 0.20
CA GLY A 264 -1.61 2.44 1.18
C GLY A 264 -0.89 1.42 2.06
N GLY A 265 -0.37 1.87 3.20
CA GLY A 265 0.27 0.97 4.15
C GLY A 265 -0.74 0.31 5.10
N HIS A 266 -0.31 -0.80 5.70
CA HIS A 266 -0.98 -1.43 6.83
C HIS A 266 0.08 -1.83 7.87
N ARG A 267 -0.32 -2.04 9.12
CA ARG A 267 0.64 -2.41 10.18
C ARG A 267 1.14 -3.82 9.95
N ASN A 268 2.45 -4.03 10.10
CA ASN A 268 3.12 -5.32 9.90
C ASN A 268 2.93 -5.87 8.48
N ASP A 269 2.95 -4.99 7.48
CA ASP A 269 2.65 -5.33 6.10
C ASP A 269 3.57 -4.61 5.09
N ASP A 270 4.87 -4.89 5.19
CA ASP A 270 5.93 -4.25 4.43
C ASP A 270 5.70 -4.33 2.90
N ASN A 271 5.09 -5.43 2.45
CA ASN A 271 4.84 -5.71 1.03
C ASN A 271 3.37 -5.49 0.62
N ARG A 272 2.57 -4.75 1.41
CA ARG A 272 1.18 -4.39 1.06
C ARG A 272 0.28 -5.60 0.72
N GLN A 273 0.44 -6.71 1.43
CA GLN A 273 -0.36 -7.92 1.23
C GLN A 273 -1.81 -7.77 1.75
N VAL A 274 -2.06 -6.91 2.74
CA VAL A 274 -3.41 -6.58 3.20
C VAL A 274 -4.19 -5.82 2.11
N PRO A 275 -3.71 -4.68 1.57
CA PRO A 275 -4.38 -4.01 0.47
C PRO A 275 -4.35 -4.80 -0.85
N ARG A 276 -3.40 -5.71 -1.07
CA ARG A 276 -3.46 -6.69 -2.18
C ARG A 276 -4.70 -7.57 -2.08
N ARG A 277 -4.94 -8.20 -0.91
CA ARG A 277 -6.15 -9.01 -0.66
C ARG A 277 -7.42 -8.18 -0.88
N LEU A 278 -7.45 -6.95 -0.38
CA LEU A 278 -8.61 -6.07 -0.52
C LEU A 278 -8.87 -5.65 -1.96
N ASN A 279 -7.83 -5.35 -2.75
CA ASN A 279 -7.97 -5.12 -4.19
C ASN A 279 -8.68 -6.30 -4.86
N PHE A 280 -8.20 -7.52 -4.61
CA PHE A 280 -8.81 -8.74 -5.11
C PHE A 280 -10.29 -8.87 -4.70
N LEU A 281 -10.61 -8.71 -3.41
CA LEU A 281 -11.99 -8.84 -2.90
C LEU A 281 -12.93 -7.76 -3.48
N MET A 282 -12.44 -6.53 -3.63
CA MET A 282 -13.19 -5.45 -4.27
C MET A 282 -13.51 -5.78 -5.72
N TYR A 283 -12.55 -6.35 -6.46
CA TYR A 283 -12.78 -6.77 -7.85
C TYR A 283 -13.84 -7.85 -7.97
N VAL A 284 -13.78 -8.90 -7.15
CA VAL A 284 -14.80 -9.95 -7.12
C VAL A 284 -16.17 -9.31 -6.86
N LYS A 285 -16.27 -8.47 -5.83
CA LYS A 285 -17.52 -7.79 -5.46
C LYS A 285 -18.03 -6.84 -6.54
N TRP A 286 -17.15 -6.10 -7.23
CA TRP A 286 -17.54 -5.21 -8.32
C TRP A 286 -18.04 -5.98 -9.54
N LEU A 287 -17.42 -7.10 -9.91
CA LEU A 287 -17.91 -7.94 -11.02
C LEU A 287 -19.33 -8.45 -10.74
N ASP A 288 -19.58 -8.94 -9.52
CA ASP A 288 -20.93 -9.38 -9.11
C ASP A 288 -21.91 -8.20 -9.10
N GLY A 289 -21.50 -7.07 -8.56
CA GLY A 289 -22.29 -5.84 -8.49
C GLY A 289 -22.68 -5.35 -9.87
N ILE A 290 -21.73 -5.29 -10.81
CA ILE A 290 -21.92 -4.81 -12.17
C ILE A 290 -22.80 -5.79 -12.96
N ALA A 291 -22.53 -7.10 -12.89
CA ALA A 291 -23.29 -8.11 -13.62
C ALA A 291 -24.76 -8.20 -13.17
N SER A 292 -25.00 -8.14 -11.86
CA SER A 292 -26.36 -8.16 -11.30
C SER A 292 -27.07 -6.80 -11.32
N GLY A 293 -26.31 -5.71 -11.49
CA GLY A 293 -26.80 -4.34 -11.31
C GLY A 293 -27.02 -3.93 -9.85
N SER A 294 -26.67 -4.79 -8.88
CA SER A 294 -26.96 -4.56 -7.46
C SER A 294 -26.21 -3.36 -6.86
N TYR A 295 -25.07 -2.94 -7.42
CA TYR A 295 -24.36 -1.74 -6.95
C TYR A 295 -25.22 -0.46 -7.04
N ARG A 296 -26.22 -0.44 -7.93
CA ARG A 296 -27.10 0.73 -8.16
C ARG A 296 -28.01 1.04 -6.97
N THR A 297 -28.17 0.11 -6.03
CA THR A 297 -28.93 0.33 -4.79
C THR A 297 -28.12 1.09 -3.74
N ALA A 298 -26.79 1.21 -3.91
CA ALA A 298 -25.95 1.93 -2.99
C ALA A 298 -26.22 3.44 -3.07
N ASP A 299 -26.32 4.09 -1.91
CA ASP A 299 -26.51 5.52 -1.80
C ASP A 299 -25.17 6.24 -2.03
N VAL A 300 -25.19 7.33 -2.79
CA VAL A 300 -24.02 8.19 -2.97
C VAL A 300 -23.62 8.84 -1.63
N ALA A 301 -24.56 9.03 -0.71
CA ALA A 301 -24.27 9.51 0.63
C ALA A 301 -23.27 8.61 1.39
N ASP A 302 -23.27 7.30 1.13
CA ASP A 302 -22.31 6.37 1.74
C ASP A 302 -20.89 6.57 1.20
N HIS A 303 -20.75 7.02 -0.06
CA HIS A 303 -19.45 7.49 -0.60
C HIS A 303 -19.01 8.77 0.09
N ASP A 304 -19.93 9.71 0.31
CA ASP A 304 -19.62 11.00 0.93
C ASP A 304 -19.29 10.91 2.41
N ALA A 305 -19.77 9.85 3.07
CA ALA A 305 -19.41 9.51 4.44
C ALA A 305 -17.98 8.97 4.58
N ILE A 306 -17.28 8.63 3.49
CA ILE A 306 -15.88 8.19 3.55
C ILE A 306 -15.00 9.43 3.82
N PRO A 307 -14.19 9.42 4.90
CA PRO A 307 -13.34 10.55 5.21
C PRO A 307 -12.20 10.68 4.20
N PHE A 308 -11.76 11.90 3.90
CA PHE A 308 -10.59 12.11 3.05
C PHE A 308 -9.34 11.50 3.68
N ASN A 309 -8.46 10.92 2.85
CA ASN A 309 -7.11 10.59 3.29
C ASN A 309 -6.29 11.87 3.50
N GLN A 310 -5.39 11.85 4.47
CA GLN A 310 -4.51 12.99 4.74
C GLN A 310 -3.15 12.53 5.22
N ARG A 311 -2.12 13.37 5.10
CA ARG A 311 -0.84 13.08 5.75
C ARG A 311 -1.03 13.08 7.26
N GLY A 312 -0.76 11.95 7.90
CA GLY A 312 -1.05 11.78 9.31
C GLY A 312 -0.33 10.61 9.99
N MET A 313 0.44 9.81 9.25
CA MET A 313 1.18 8.67 9.80
C MET A 313 2.68 8.96 9.88
N LYS A 314 3.33 8.40 10.90
CA LYS A 314 4.79 8.32 11.10
C LYS A 314 5.24 6.86 11.13
N ASP A 315 6.52 6.56 10.89
CA ASP A 315 7.00 5.18 11.08
C ASP A 315 7.07 4.85 12.57
N VAL A 316 7.63 5.75 13.36
CA VAL A 316 7.81 5.56 14.81
C VAL A 316 7.38 6.82 15.53
N LEU A 317 6.63 6.66 16.62
CA LEU A 317 6.26 7.72 17.54
C LEU A 317 6.57 7.29 18.98
N ILE A 318 7.46 8.04 19.64
CA ILE A 318 7.76 7.84 21.05
C ILE A 318 7.05 8.95 21.83
N HIS A 319 6.16 8.57 22.73
CA HIS A 319 5.40 9.50 23.56
C HIS A 319 6.11 9.79 24.89
N ASN A 320 5.79 10.94 25.49
CA ASN A 320 6.12 11.24 26.89
C ASN A 320 7.62 11.19 27.24
N VAL A 321 8.50 11.54 26.30
CA VAL A 321 9.94 11.63 26.58
C VAL A 321 10.21 12.87 27.42
N THR A 322 10.88 12.70 28.56
CA THR A 322 11.36 13.85 29.33
C THR A 322 12.69 14.34 28.75
N PHE A 323 12.73 15.61 28.35
CA PHE A 323 13.94 16.27 27.87
C PHE A 323 14.23 17.50 28.73
N THR A 324 15.46 17.63 29.24
CA THR A 324 15.87 18.78 30.05
C THR A 324 17.02 19.50 29.38
N LEU A 325 16.86 20.80 29.11
CA LEU A 325 17.91 21.68 28.61
C LEU A 325 17.95 22.94 29.46
N ASN A 326 19.14 23.35 29.92
CA ASN A 326 19.31 24.49 30.84
C ASN A 326 18.39 24.42 32.07
N GLU A 327 18.31 23.23 32.70
CA GLU A 327 17.45 22.95 33.87
C GLU A 327 15.94 23.10 33.64
N GLN A 328 15.50 23.33 32.40
CA GLN A 328 14.08 23.40 32.06
C GLN A 328 13.62 22.06 31.49
N PRO A 329 12.75 21.31 32.19
CA PRO A 329 12.19 20.08 31.67
C PRO A 329 11.07 20.37 30.66
N ALA A 330 10.98 19.52 29.64
CA ALA A 330 9.89 19.44 28.69
C ALA A 330 9.46 17.97 28.55
N LEU A 331 8.15 17.74 28.56
CA LEU A 331 7.56 16.46 28.16
C LEU A 331 7.20 16.58 26.69
N LEU A 332 7.74 15.68 25.85
CA LEU A 332 7.60 15.78 24.40
C LEU A 332 7.40 14.42 23.75
N ASP A 333 6.78 14.45 22.57
CA ASP A 333 6.77 13.32 21.65
C ASP A 333 7.89 13.46 20.62
N LEU A 334 8.38 12.32 20.12
CA LEU A 334 9.39 12.22 19.07
C LEU A 334 8.86 11.36 17.91
N ALA A 335 8.91 11.87 16.69
CA ALA A 335 8.60 11.08 15.49
C ALA A 335 9.83 10.81 14.63
N PHE A 336 9.93 9.61 14.07
CA PHE A 336 10.96 9.21 13.12
C PHE A 336 10.36 8.69 11.82
N ASP A 337 11.00 9.06 10.71
CA ASP A 337 10.82 8.39 9.42
C ASP A 337 12.00 7.46 9.19
N LEU A 338 11.71 6.20 8.88
CA LEU A 338 12.67 5.19 8.47
C LEU A 338 12.88 5.34 6.96
N ASP A 339 13.98 5.97 6.56
CA ASP A 339 14.34 6.11 5.14
C ASP A 339 14.63 4.72 4.53
N TRP A 340 13.66 4.17 3.80
CA TRP A 340 13.71 2.81 3.25
C TRP A 340 14.53 2.70 1.95
N GLU A 341 14.57 3.77 1.16
CA GLU A 341 14.99 3.70 -0.25
C GLU A 341 16.37 4.32 -0.51
N ALA A 342 16.82 5.32 0.26
CA ALA A 342 18.02 6.08 -0.09
C ALA A 342 19.25 5.78 0.77
N SER A 343 19.07 5.50 2.07
CA SER A 343 20.22 5.42 2.99
C SER A 343 20.08 4.44 4.15
N ARG A 344 18.91 3.81 4.36
CA ARG A 344 18.57 3.07 5.58
C ARG A 344 18.91 3.87 6.84
N ARG A 345 18.69 5.19 6.83
CA ARG A 345 19.02 6.05 7.98
C ARG A 345 17.80 6.80 8.48
N ALA A 346 17.42 6.50 9.71
CA ALA A 346 16.32 7.17 10.36
C ALA A 346 16.74 8.54 10.89
N ARG A 347 15.80 9.48 10.81
CA ARG A 347 15.96 10.85 11.31
C ARG A 347 14.84 11.20 12.25
N ILE A 348 15.11 12.15 13.14
CA ILE A 348 14.03 12.83 13.87
C ILE A 348 13.28 13.74 12.90
N ASP A 349 12.07 13.34 12.56
CA ASP A 349 11.22 14.10 11.66
C ASP A 349 10.56 15.25 12.41
N ASP A 350 9.98 14.96 13.57
CA ASP A 350 9.29 15.97 14.39
C ASP A 350 9.46 15.76 15.91
N ILE A 351 9.24 16.84 16.68
CA ILE A 351 9.45 16.96 18.13
C ILE A 351 8.35 17.88 18.69
N GLY A 352 7.71 17.49 19.80
CA GLY A 352 6.80 18.35 20.55
C GLY A 352 5.43 17.71 20.76
N ASP A 353 4.35 18.45 20.51
CA ASP A 353 2.99 17.91 20.50
C ASP A 353 2.72 17.20 19.18
N LEU A 354 2.77 15.87 19.21
CA LEU A 354 2.51 15.01 18.05
C LEU A 354 1.22 14.20 18.24
N SER A 355 0.34 14.65 19.15
CA SER A 355 -0.89 13.96 19.54
C SER A 355 -1.87 13.74 18.39
N ILE A 356 -1.76 14.52 17.31
CA ILE A 356 -2.59 14.42 16.10
C ILE A 356 -2.12 13.33 15.12
N PHE A 357 -0.91 12.80 15.28
CA PHE A 357 -0.37 11.80 14.36
C PHE A 357 -0.69 10.38 14.81
N GLY A 358 -0.87 9.49 13.84
CA GLY A 358 -0.72 8.05 14.01
C GLY A 358 0.70 7.60 13.71
N ALA A 359 1.06 6.38 14.10
CA ALA A 359 2.36 5.81 13.77
C ALA A 359 2.31 4.30 13.60
N TYR A 360 3.15 3.74 12.72
CA TYR A 360 3.29 2.28 12.53
C TYR A 360 3.74 1.59 13.82
N HIS A 361 4.68 2.21 14.53
CA HIS A 361 5.14 1.81 15.83
C HIS A 361 4.98 2.95 16.83
N SER A 362 4.38 2.66 17.98
CA SER A 362 4.29 3.59 19.10
C SER A 362 4.94 2.99 20.34
N PHE A 363 5.57 3.86 21.13
CA PHE A 363 6.21 3.49 22.38
C PHE A 363 5.97 4.61 23.40
N ASP A 364 5.51 4.27 24.59
CA ASP A 364 5.36 5.23 25.68
C ASP A 364 6.64 5.25 26.52
N ALA A 365 7.29 6.41 26.59
CA ALA A 365 8.52 6.64 27.33
C ALA A 365 8.27 7.37 28.66
N GLU A 366 7.06 7.29 29.22
CA GLU A 366 6.76 7.86 30.54
C GLU A 366 7.81 7.49 31.59
N GLY A 367 8.31 8.49 32.32
CA GLY A 367 9.37 8.34 33.32
C GLY A 367 10.77 8.14 32.74
N LEU A 368 10.94 8.14 31.42
CA LEU A 368 12.24 8.06 30.76
C LEU A 368 12.71 9.44 30.29
N HIS A 369 14.00 9.68 30.50
CA HIS A 369 14.70 10.88 30.10
C HIS A 369 15.55 10.62 28.86
N PHE A 370 15.49 11.54 27.90
CA PHE A 370 16.39 11.58 26.76
C PHE A 370 17.85 11.70 27.24
N LYS A 371 18.73 10.92 26.61
CA LYS A 371 20.18 11.02 26.78
C LYS A 371 20.87 10.89 25.44
N ALA A 372 21.71 11.87 25.12
CA ALA A 372 22.55 11.81 23.93
C ALA A 372 23.53 10.63 24.01
N GLY A 373 23.65 9.90 22.90
CA GLY A 373 24.60 8.80 22.79
C GLY A 373 26.01 9.29 22.44
N ARG A 374 27.03 8.49 22.79
CA ARG A 374 28.44 8.73 22.43
C ARG A 374 28.97 7.72 21.42
N ALA A 375 30.04 8.11 20.74
CA ALA A 375 30.76 7.28 19.79
C ALA A 375 31.66 6.26 20.52
N TYR A 376 31.68 5.03 20.05
CA TYR A 376 32.73 4.06 20.35
C TYR A 376 33.75 4.04 19.21
N ARG A 377 35.02 4.33 19.50
CA ARG A 377 36.07 4.32 18.48
C ARG A 377 36.61 2.90 18.30
N LEU A 378 36.56 2.40 17.07
CA LEU A 378 37.18 1.14 16.69
C LEU A 378 38.68 1.35 16.49
N THR A 379 39.49 0.71 17.34
CA THR A 379 40.96 0.70 17.27
C THR A 379 41.53 -0.69 17.05
N GLU A 380 40.73 -1.72 17.30
CA GLU A 380 41.05 -3.14 17.13
C GLU A 380 39.78 -3.92 16.78
N LEU A 381 39.91 -5.18 16.39
CA LEU A 381 38.78 -6.05 16.05
C LEU A 381 37.86 -6.21 17.26
N LEU A 382 36.61 -5.77 17.11
CA LEU A 382 35.55 -5.90 18.10
C LEU A 382 34.44 -6.81 17.56
N THR A 383 34.27 -7.95 18.21
CA THR A 383 33.11 -8.82 18.00
C THR A 383 32.05 -8.47 19.02
N LEU A 384 30.86 -8.07 18.55
CA LEU A 384 29.71 -7.76 19.38
C LEU A 384 28.86 -9.02 19.57
N GLU A 385 29.08 -9.72 20.67
CA GLU A 385 28.06 -10.63 21.20
C GLU A 385 26.92 -9.82 21.85
N GLN A 386 25.72 -10.40 21.92
CA GLN A 386 24.53 -9.66 22.35
C GLN A 386 24.68 -9.01 23.73
N ALA A 387 25.18 -9.76 24.72
CA ALA A 387 25.43 -9.24 26.06
C ALA A 387 26.46 -8.09 26.06
N GLN A 388 27.56 -8.25 25.30
CA GLN A 388 28.61 -7.22 25.20
C GLN A 388 28.06 -5.94 24.57
N TYR A 389 27.24 -6.06 23.52
CA TYR A 389 26.67 -4.88 22.88
C TYR A 389 25.67 -4.15 23.77
N ILE A 390 24.85 -4.88 24.52
CA ILE A 390 23.94 -4.28 25.50
C ILE A 390 24.71 -3.51 26.57
N GLU A 391 25.82 -4.05 27.08
CA GLU A 391 26.68 -3.33 28.03
C GLU A 391 27.27 -2.03 27.44
N LEU A 392 27.68 -2.04 26.16
CA LEU A 392 28.12 -0.83 25.48
C LEU A 392 26.99 0.21 25.39
N LEU A 393 25.77 -0.21 25.04
CA LEU A 393 24.59 0.66 24.97
C LEU A 393 24.24 1.25 26.35
N ARG A 394 24.24 0.43 27.41
CA ARG A 394 24.07 0.90 28.81
C ARG A 394 25.17 1.87 29.22
N GLY A 395 26.40 1.60 28.77
CA GLY A 395 27.55 2.47 28.91
C GLY A 395 27.46 3.77 28.11
N GLY A 396 26.42 4.00 27.30
CA GLY A 396 26.22 5.24 26.56
C GLY A 396 26.64 5.18 25.09
N TYR A 397 27.26 4.10 24.63
CA TYR A 397 27.80 3.98 23.28
C TYR A 397 26.73 3.53 22.30
N THR A 398 26.29 4.43 21.42
CA THR A 398 25.15 4.19 20.50
C THR A 398 25.56 3.92 19.07
N HIS A 399 26.80 4.28 18.71
CA HIS A 399 27.32 4.15 17.36
C HIS A 399 28.83 3.99 17.38
N PHE A 400 29.36 3.47 16.29
CA PHE A 400 30.78 3.18 16.10
C PHE A 400 31.40 4.14 15.08
N ILE A 401 32.65 4.52 15.32
CA ILE A 401 33.45 5.34 14.40
C ILE A 401 34.80 4.68 14.14
N GLY A 402 35.31 4.76 12.91
CA GLY A 402 36.60 4.18 12.52
C GLY A 402 36.46 3.21 11.35
N ASP A 403 37.36 2.24 11.27
CA ASP A 403 37.34 1.22 10.23
C ASP A 403 36.23 0.19 10.49
N GLU A 404 35.26 0.09 9.58
CA GLU A 404 34.13 -0.84 9.68
C GLU A 404 34.58 -2.31 9.60
N GLU A 405 35.73 -2.59 8.96
CA GLU A 405 36.29 -3.94 8.90
C GLU A 405 36.70 -4.48 10.28
N LEU A 406 36.87 -3.60 11.27
CA LEU A 406 37.15 -3.96 12.66
C LEU A 406 35.91 -4.32 13.46
N LEU A 407 34.70 -4.28 12.88
CA LEU A 407 33.47 -4.65 13.57
C LEU A 407 32.93 -5.99 13.06
N ARG A 408 32.55 -6.88 13.98
CA ARG A 408 31.77 -8.09 13.69
C ARG A 408 30.53 -8.07 14.57
N ASN A 409 29.34 -8.09 13.97
CA ASN A 409 28.09 -8.03 14.72
C ASN A 409 27.40 -9.41 14.81
N ASN A 410 27.55 -10.09 15.95
CA ASN A 410 26.87 -11.35 16.24
C ASN A 410 25.61 -11.17 17.11
N SER A 411 25.34 -9.94 17.58
CA SER A 411 24.28 -9.62 18.55
C SER A 411 22.85 -9.72 18.00
N ARG A 412 22.68 -9.76 16.68
CA ARG A 412 21.39 -9.62 15.97
C ARG A 412 20.64 -8.30 16.24
N LEU A 413 21.27 -7.35 16.94
CA LEU A 413 20.76 -6.00 17.14
C LEU A 413 21.29 -5.04 16.07
N PRO A 414 20.56 -3.96 15.76
CA PRO A 414 21.02 -2.98 14.78
C PRO A 414 22.23 -2.22 15.31
N VAL A 415 23.21 -2.02 14.42
CA VAL A 415 24.44 -1.25 14.67
C VAL A 415 24.52 -0.10 13.70
N LEU A 416 25.00 1.05 14.20
CA LEU A 416 25.26 2.23 13.38
C LEU A 416 26.77 2.49 13.34
N VAL A 417 27.36 2.44 12.15
CA VAL A 417 28.79 2.68 11.91
C VAL A 417 28.96 3.92 11.01
N ASN A 418 29.90 4.80 11.37
CA ASN A 418 30.24 6.00 10.61
C ASN A 418 29.01 6.81 10.11
N PRO A 419 28.11 7.25 11.02
CA PRO A 419 26.97 8.05 10.62
C PRO A 419 27.42 9.39 10.03
N THR A 420 26.92 9.70 8.83
CA THR A 420 27.26 10.93 8.08
C THR A 420 26.28 12.08 8.33
N ARG A 421 25.17 11.80 9.04
CA ARG A 421 24.22 12.84 9.48
C ARG A 421 24.62 13.37 10.85
N ARG A 422 24.08 14.55 11.23
CA ARG A 422 24.28 15.11 12.56
C ARG A 422 23.85 14.10 13.62
N LEU A 423 24.83 13.64 14.39
CA LEU A 423 24.61 12.82 15.58
C LEU A 423 23.93 13.67 16.66
N PRO A 424 23.14 13.05 17.56
CA PRO A 424 22.52 13.78 18.63
C PRO A 424 23.55 14.44 19.51
N ARG A 425 23.26 15.69 19.84
CA ARG A 425 23.98 16.51 20.81
C ARG A 425 23.12 16.57 22.08
N GLU A 426 23.59 17.28 23.09
CA GLU A 426 22.76 17.57 24.26
C GLU A 426 21.44 18.24 23.88
N ALA A 427 21.43 19.06 22.82
CA ALA A 427 20.22 19.59 22.22
C ALA A 427 19.58 18.59 21.24
N LEU A 428 18.28 18.39 21.40
CA LEU A 428 17.44 17.63 20.48
C LEU A 428 16.99 18.53 19.31
N VAL A 429 17.23 18.11 18.06
CA VAL A 429 16.94 18.92 16.86
C VAL A 429 16.35 18.04 15.76
N ARG A 430 15.39 18.55 14.98
CA ARG A 430 14.89 17.86 13.78
C ARG A 430 16.02 17.59 12.79
N GLN A 431 15.82 16.58 11.93
CA GLN A 431 16.76 16.09 10.92
C GLN A 431 18.06 15.46 11.46
N GLN A 432 18.26 15.41 12.78
CA GLN A 432 19.35 14.64 13.38
C GLN A 432 19.09 13.13 13.26
N SER A 433 20.14 12.32 13.39
CA SER A 433 20.00 10.87 13.43
C SER A 433 19.10 10.45 14.60
N ALA A 434 18.13 9.55 14.34
CA ALA A 434 17.32 8.93 15.38
C ALA A 434 18.15 7.87 16.13
N THR A 435 19.19 8.30 16.84
CA THR A 435 20.12 7.42 17.55
C THR A 435 20.44 7.97 18.94
N PHE A 436 19.71 7.59 19.97
CA PHE A 436 19.86 8.14 21.32
C PHE A 436 19.47 7.11 22.38
N LEU A 437 19.56 7.49 23.66
CA LEU A 437 19.23 6.61 24.78
C LEU A 437 18.05 7.18 25.58
N LEU A 438 17.30 6.28 26.20
CA LEU A 438 16.25 6.60 27.16
C LEU A 438 16.59 5.95 28.49
N ARG A 439 16.60 6.77 29.56
CA ARG A 439 17.04 6.34 30.90
C ARG A 439 16.10 6.78 32.00
N ASN A 440 16.11 6.05 33.10
CA ASN A 440 15.48 6.45 34.37
C ASN A 440 16.55 6.46 35.49
N GLU A 441 16.11 6.41 36.75
CA GLU A 441 16.99 6.33 37.93
C GLU A 441 17.83 5.06 37.95
N ASP A 442 17.31 3.95 37.41
CA ASP A 442 18.02 2.65 37.33
C ASP A 442 19.04 2.58 36.17
N GLY A 443 19.16 3.65 35.39
CA GLY A 443 20.08 3.75 34.27
C GLY A 443 19.41 3.68 32.91
N VAL A 444 20.16 3.27 31.88
CA VAL A 444 19.65 3.21 30.50
C VAL A 444 18.78 1.98 30.33
N GLN A 445 17.52 2.20 29.95
CA GLN A 445 16.50 1.16 29.78
C GLN A 445 16.31 0.81 28.30
N TYR A 446 16.34 1.82 27.43
CA TYR A 446 16.18 1.66 25.99
C TYR A 446 17.26 2.39 25.21
N ALA A 447 17.58 1.85 24.05
CA ALA A 447 18.39 2.51 23.04
C ALA A 447 17.58 2.65 21.76
N VAL A 448 17.56 3.85 21.19
CA VAL A 448 17.13 4.06 19.81
C VAL A 448 18.40 4.05 18.97
N VAL A 449 18.54 3.09 18.05
CA VAL A 449 19.68 3.00 17.15
C VAL A 449 19.16 3.02 15.73
N ASN A 450 19.47 4.11 15.01
CA ASN A 450 19.02 4.30 13.63
C ASN A 450 17.50 4.12 13.46
N GLY A 451 16.74 4.72 14.36
CA GLY A 451 15.29 4.69 14.39
C GLY A 451 14.71 3.50 15.12
N GLN A 452 15.44 2.38 15.26
CA GLN A 452 14.94 1.18 15.90
C GLN A 452 15.06 1.26 17.43
N VAL A 453 13.96 0.98 18.14
CA VAL A 453 13.93 0.95 19.60
C VAL A 453 14.33 -0.44 20.12
N ILE A 454 15.36 -0.49 20.95
CA ILE A 454 15.89 -1.69 21.59
C ILE A 454 15.54 -1.64 23.08
N GLU A 455 14.85 -2.69 23.57
CA GLU A 455 14.61 -2.95 24.99
C GLU A 455 15.84 -3.68 25.57
N LEU A 456 16.65 -2.99 26.38
CA LEU A 456 17.97 -3.49 26.78
C LEU A 456 17.90 -4.69 27.73
N ASP A 457 16.89 -4.74 28.61
CA ASP A 457 16.70 -5.85 29.57
C ASP A 457 16.41 -7.18 28.86
N ARG A 458 15.67 -7.11 27.75
CA ARG A 458 15.33 -8.30 26.94
C ARG A 458 16.27 -8.50 25.76
N GLY A 459 17.13 -7.53 25.48
CA GLY A 459 18.05 -7.55 24.35
C GLY A 459 17.35 -7.74 23.01
N ARG A 460 16.23 -7.06 22.78
CA ARG A 460 15.44 -7.22 21.54
C ARG A 460 15.01 -5.88 20.96
N VAL A 461 14.84 -5.85 19.65
CA VAL A 461 14.20 -4.73 18.96
C VAL A 461 12.68 -4.83 19.16
N MET A 462 12.02 -3.71 19.43
CA MET A 462 10.59 -3.67 19.71
C MET A 462 9.71 -3.92 18.48
N TYR A 463 10.25 -3.71 17.29
CA TYR A 463 9.57 -3.92 16.01
C TYR A 463 10.58 -4.21 14.89
N ARG A 464 10.10 -4.73 13.76
CA ARG A 464 10.96 -4.97 12.59
C ARG A 464 11.19 -3.66 11.88
N TYR A 465 12.41 -3.46 11.36
CA TYR A 465 12.63 -2.37 10.42
C TYR A 465 11.75 -2.67 9.20
N GLY A 466 10.75 -1.83 8.91
CA GLY A 466 9.87 -1.97 7.74
C GLY A 466 8.39 -2.25 8.01
N SER A 467 8.05 -2.67 9.24
CA SER A 467 6.68 -3.07 9.61
C SER A 467 5.69 -1.94 9.80
#